data_AF-A0A2V9R5L3-F1
#
_entry.id   AF-A0A2V9R5L3-F1
#
_cell.length_a   1.000
_cell.length_b   1.000
_cell.length_c   1.000
_cell.angle_alpha   90.00
_cell.angle_beta   90.00
_cell.angle_gamma   90.00
#
_symmetry.space_group_name_H-M   'P 1'
#
loop_
_entity.id
_entity.type
_entity.pdbx_description
1 polymer ?
#
loop_
_entity_poly.entity_id
_entity_poly.type
_entity_poly.pdbx_seq_one_letter_code
_entity_poly.pdbx_strand_id
1 'polypeptide(L)'
;MSLSHPVLELRFQPCFIAEVAFQMFAAKLDYSCYYHIRDYHVSAEQFGRFMSPHGTLFMARWWNDMPQFDGLFDFQNVLRPAFFTFRLLSRLTGNRLAVEPAAEEAPPHLIATLEPSRDRINILIWNFALEAPSGVDVLLQLRGLSDRWRLWKTQLDASTASNDENHRLRRESLPDVSSETPEVRVQLGAYEVS
;
A
#
# COMPACT_ATOMS: atom_id res chain seq x y z
N MET A 1 1.28 -13.71 8.36
CA MET A 1 1.75 -14.22 7.05
C MET A 1 2.88 -15.20 7.31
N SER A 2 2.89 -16.34 6.61
CA SER A 2 4.04 -17.27 6.65
C SER A 2 4.87 -17.10 5.39
N LEU A 3 6.19 -17.06 5.54
CA LEU A 3 7.10 -17.11 4.39
C LEU A 3 6.96 -18.43 3.61
N SER A 4 6.55 -19.52 4.26
CA SER A 4 6.34 -20.82 3.61
C SER A 4 4.98 -20.94 2.90
N HIS A 5 4.01 -20.09 3.26
CA HIS A 5 2.65 -20.08 2.71
C HIS A 5 2.20 -18.63 2.48
N PRO A 6 2.80 -17.92 1.51
CA PRO A 6 2.46 -16.54 1.24
C PRO A 6 1.04 -16.43 0.68
N VAL A 7 0.37 -15.32 0.97
CA VAL A 7 -0.86 -14.95 0.28
C VAL A 7 -0.49 -14.52 -1.13
N LEU A 8 -0.95 -15.27 -2.14
CA LEU A 8 -0.60 -15.04 -3.56
C LEU A 8 -1.48 -13.99 -4.25
N GLU A 9 -2.50 -13.48 -3.57
CA GLU A 9 -3.31 -12.37 -4.09
C GLU A 9 -2.42 -11.13 -4.28
N LEU A 10 -2.33 -10.64 -5.52
CA LEU A 10 -1.42 -9.56 -5.92
C LEU A 10 -1.69 -8.25 -5.18
N ARG A 11 -2.95 -8.02 -4.78
CA ARG A 11 -3.37 -6.84 -4.01
C ARG A 11 -2.98 -6.92 -2.53
N PHE A 12 -2.74 -8.13 -2.00
CA PHE A 12 -2.50 -8.34 -0.57
C PHE A 12 -1.29 -7.56 -0.06
N GLN A 13 -0.11 -7.75 -0.64
CA GLN A 13 1.12 -7.15 -0.14
C GLN A 13 1.08 -5.60 -0.20
N PRO A 14 0.63 -4.96 -1.30
CA PRO A 14 0.40 -3.52 -1.33
C PRO A 14 -0.50 -3.00 -0.20
N CYS A 15 -1.62 -3.69 0.06
CA CYS A 15 -2.56 -3.30 1.09
C CYS A 15 -2.01 -3.55 2.50
N PHE A 16 -1.34 -4.68 2.71
CA PHE A 16 -0.66 -5.03 3.95
C PHE A 16 0.39 -3.98 4.34
N ILE A 17 1.13 -3.44 3.37
CA ILE A 17 2.09 -2.35 3.61
C ILE A 17 1.37 -1.09 4.10
N ALA A 18 0.26 -0.69 3.47
CA ALA A 18 -0.53 0.47 3.91
C ALA A 18 -1.08 0.27 5.32
N GLU A 19 -1.60 -0.93 5.60
CA GLU A 19 -2.14 -1.33 6.90
C GLU A 19 -1.08 -1.27 8.00
N VAL A 20 0.08 -1.88 7.78
CA VAL A 20 1.18 -1.88 8.75
C VAL A 20 1.72 -0.46 8.94
N ALA A 21 1.88 0.34 7.87
CA ALA A 21 2.31 1.72 7.99
C ALA A 21 1.35 2.56 8.84
N PHE A 22 0.04 2.36 8.66
CA PHE A 22 -0.98 3.00 9.48
C PHE A 22 -0.90 2.59 10.95
N GLN A 23 -0.76 1.29 11.24
CA GLN A 23 -0.62 0.80 12.62
C GLN A 23 0.66 1.31 13.29
N MET A 24 1.80 1.34 12.57
CA MET A 24 3.05 1.91 13.05
C MET A 24 2.89 3.40 13.40
N PHE A 25 2.18 4.15 12.55
CA PHE A 25 1.89 5.55 12.79
C PHE A 25 0.94 5.76 13.98
N ALA A 26 -0.11 4.95 14.10
CA ALA A 26 -1.02 4.96 15.25
C ALA A 26 -0.30 4.63 16.56
N ALA A 27 0.67 3.72 16.52
CA ALA A 27 1.54 3.36 17.62
C ALA A 27 2.65 4.40 17.90
N LYS A 28 2.69 5.51 17.15
CA LYS A 28 3.67 6.61 17.30
C LYS A 28 5.13 6.17 17.10
N LEU A 29 5.37 5.23 16.19
CA LEU A 29 6.74 4.94 15.76
C LEU A 29 7.27 6.08 14.89
N ASP A 30 8.49 6.53 15.19
CA ASP A 30 9.16 7.59 14.42
C ASP A 30 9.72 7.07 13.09
N TYR A 31 10.03 5.78 13.03
CA TYR A 31 10.68 5.18 11.87
C TYR A 31 10.35 3.69 11.71
N SER A 32 10.32 3.25 10.45
CA SER A 32 10.31 1.85 10.08
C SER A 32 11.12 1.63 8.81
N CYS A 33 11.69 0.43 8.69
CA CYS A 33 12.40 -0.01 7.51
C CYS A 33 11.60 -1.09 6.80
N TYR A 34 11.30 -0.90 5.52
CA TYR A 34 10.90 -2.02 4.68
C TYR A 34 12.12 -2.90 4.42
N TYR A 35 12.09 -4.14 4.90
CA TYR A 35 13.20 -5.05 4.69
C TYR A 35 13.21 -5.56 3.25
N HIS A 36 14.32 -5.22 2.60
CA HIS A 36 14.75 -5.52 1.24
C HIS A 36 14.18 -4.66 0.11
N ILE A 37 15.06 -3.89 -0.53
CA ILE A 37 14.69 -3.11 -1.73
C ILE A 37 14.55 -4.04 -2.95
N ARG A 38 15.34 -5.11 -3.05
CA ARG A 38 15.40 -5.99 -4.22
C ARG A 38 15.61 -7.42 -3.78
N ASP A 39 15.04 -8.38 -4.50
CA ASP A 39 15.36 -9.79 -4.32
C ASP A 39 16.79 -10.10 -4.80
N TYR A 40 17.55 -10.86 -3.98
CA TYR A 40 18.92 -11.26 -4.31
C TYR A 40 19.13 -12.75 -4.13
N HIS A 41 19.89 -13.32 -5.04
CA HIS A 41 20.45 -14.65 -4.84
C HIS A 41 21.59 -14.58 -3.83
N VAL A 42 21.76 -15.67 -3.09
CA VAL A 42 22.83 -15.83 -2.11
C VAL A 42 23.91 -16.78 -2.63
N SER A 43 25.15 -16.55 -2.21
CA SER A 43 26.27 -17.44 -2.53
C SER A 43 26.40 -18.53 -1.47
N ALA A 44 26.22 -19.79 -1.88
CA ALA A 44 26.44 -20.94 -1.00
C ALA A 44 27.88 -20.96 -0.44
N GLU A 45 28.88 -20.59 -1.25
CA GLU A 45 30.27 -20.53 -0.80
C GLU A 45 30.46 -19.51 0.34
N GLN A 46 29.88 -18.31 0.21
CA GLN A 46 29.98 -17.28 1.24
C GLN A 46 29.30 -17.72 2.53
N PHE A 47 28.09 -18.30 2.44
CA PHE A 47 27.36 -18.82 3.59
C PHE A 47 28.08 -20.00 4.24
N GLY A 48 28.74 -20.86 3.46
CA GLY A 48 29.54 -22.00 3.96
C GLY A 48 30.72 -21.62 4.84
N ARG A 49 31.13 -20.35 4.88
CA ARG A 49 32.20 -19.86 5.77
C ARG A 49 31.77 -19.79 7.24
N PHE A 50 30.47 -19.70 7.52
CA PHE A 50 29.95 -19.53 8.88
C PHE A 50 28.71 -20.38 9.20
N MET A 51 28.13 -21.08 8.22
CA MET A 51 27.04 -22.04 8.43
C MET A 51 27.51 -23.48 8.29
N SER A 52 26.74 -24.42 8.87
CA SER A 52 26.94 -25.85 8.62
C SER A 52 26.59 -26.21 7.17
N PRO A 53 27.11 -27.32 6.60
CA PRO A 53 26.77 -27.73 5.24
C PRO A 53 25.27 -27.84 4.98
N HIS A 54 24.50 -28.33 5.97
CA HIS A 54 23.05 -28.42 5.88
C HIS A 54 22.39 -27.03 5.87
N GLY A 55 22.82 -26.12 6.76
CA GLY A 55 22.30 -24.74 6.82
C GLY A 55 22.63 -23.94 5.56
N THR A 56 23.84 -24.09 5.02
CA THR A 56 24.24 -23.47 3.75
C THR A 56 23.36 -23.93 2.59
N LEU A 57 23.11 -25.24 2.49
CA LEU A 57 22.25 -25.79 1.45
C LEU A 57 20.80 -25.32 1.60
N PHE A 58 20.30 -25.23 2.84
CA PHE A 58 18.99 -24.66 3.12
C PHE A 58 18.89 -23.21 2.65
N MET A 59 19.84 -22.35 3.01
CA MET A 59 19.84 -20.93 2.61
C MET A 59 19.93 -20.76 1.10
N ALA A 60 20.83 -21.52 0.43
CA ALA A 60 20.94 -21.47 -1.02
C ALA A 60 19.64 -21.90 -1.70
N ARG A 61 19.03 -23.00 -1.27
CA ARG A 61 17.74 -23.46 -1.82
C ARG A 61 16.61 -22.45 -1.57
N TRP A 62 16.53 -21.93 -0.35
CA TRP A 62 15.51 -20.95 0.01
C TRP A 62 15.62 -19.72 -0.89
N TRP A 63 16.76 -19.04 -0.91
CA TRP A 63 16.92 -17.76 -1.60
C TRP A 63 17.09 -17.89 -3.13
N ASN A 64 17.59 -19.02 -3.62
CA ASN A 64 17.90 -19.16 -5.05
C ASN A 64 16.87 -19.97 -5.83
N ASP A 65 16.20 -20.93 -5.20
CA ASP A 65 15.29 -21.84 -5.91
C ASP A 65 13.81 -21.52 -5.63
N MET A 66 13.49 -20.96 -4.46
CA MET A 66 12.11 -20.58 -4.14
C MET A 66 11.78 -19.17 -4.64
N PRO A 67 10.54 -18.91 -5.09
CA PRO A 67 10.08 -17.56 -5.38
C PRO A 67 10.24 -16.66 -4.16
N GLN A 68 11.04 -15.61 -4.29
CA GLN A 68 11.12 -14.53 -3.30
C GLN A 68 10.15 -13.43 -3.69
N PHE A 69 9.48 -12.86 -2.69
CA PHE A 69 8.53 -11.75 -2.83
C PHE A 69 8.83 -10.63 -1.83
N ASP A 70 10.07 -10.55 -1.36
CA ASP A 70 10.47 -9.63 -0.30
C ASP A 70 10.73 -8.23 -0.88
N GLY A 71 11.46 -8.16 -1.99
CA GLY A 71 11.90 -6.91 -2.61
C GLY A 71 10.77 -6.06 -3.19
N LEU A 72 11.00 -4.74 -3.25
CA LEU A 72 10.20 -3.85 -4.11
C LEU A 72 10.52 -4.05 -5.60
N PHE A 73 11.69 -4.60 -5.88
CA PHE A 73 12.17 -5.03 -7.19
C PHE A 73 12.45 -6.53 -7.16
N ASP A 74 12.11 -7.24 -8.25
CA ASP A 74 12.52 -8.63 -8.41
C ASP A 74 14.00 -8.78 -8.81
N PHE A 75 14.43 -10.02 -9.03
CA PHE A 75 15.80 -10.35 -9.47
C PHE A 75 16.20 -9.70 -10.80
N GLN A 76 15.23 -9.34 -11.64
CA GLN A 76 15.41 -8.71 -12.95
C GLN A 76 15.26 -7.18 -12.91
N ASN A 77 15.16 -6.58 -11.72
CA ASN A 77 14.89 -5.15 -11.51
C ASN A 77 13.51 -4.70 -11.99
N VAL A 78 12.54 -5.60 -12.06
CA VAL A 78 11.16 -5.26 -12.34
C VAL A 78 10.48 -4.78 -11.05
N LEU A 79 9.80 -3.64 -11.14
CA LEU A 79 9.00 -3.07 -10.06
C LEU A 79 7.83 -3.99 -9.69
N ARG A 80 7.69 -4.29 -8.40
CA ARG A 80 6.54 -5.02 -7.86
C ARG A 80 5.42 -4.05 -7.42
N PRO A 81 4.16 -4.50 -7.35
CA PRO A 81 3.04 -3.67 -6.88
C PRO A 81 3.29 -2.96 -5.54
N ALA A 82 4.01 -3.61 -4.62
CA ALA A 82 4.40 -3.06 -3.32
C ALA A 82 5.11 -1.69 -3.42
N PHE A 83 5.96 -1.49 -4.44
CA PHE A 83 6.63 -0.21 -4.69
C PHE A 83 5.64 0.96 -4.83
N PHE A 84 4.52 0.72 -5.51
CA PHE A 84 3.54 1.75 -5.78
C PHE A 84 2.74 2.15 -4.53
N THR A 85 2.62 1.28 -3.52
CA THR A 85 2.11 1.70 -2.21
C THR A 85 3.02 2.74 -1.56
N PHE A 86 4.34 2.56 -1.61
CA PHE A 86 5.28 3.58 -1.13
C PHE A 86 5.21 4.88 -1.94
N ARG A 87 4.95 4.79 -3.25
CA ARG A 87 4.68 5.97 -4.09
C ARG A 87 3.41 6.69 -3.64
N LEU A 88 2.34 5.97 -3.29
CA LEU A 88 1.11 6.57 -2.77
C LEU A 88 1.32 7.19 -1.38
N LEU A 89 1.97 6.47 -0.46
CA LEU A 89 2.31 6.97 0.88
C LEU A 89 3.17 8.25 0.81
N SER A 90 4.13 8.32 -0.12
CA SER A 90 4.98 9.52 -0.26
C SER A 90 4.24 10.77 -0.77
N ARG A 91 2.99 10.63 -1.24
CA ARG A 91 2.13 11.77 -1.62
C ARG A 91 1.44 12.40 -0.40
N LEU A 92 1.37 11.69 0.72
CA LEU A 92 0.81 12.20 1.99
C LEU A 92 1.79 13.22 2.59
N THR A 93 1.55 14.49 2.31
CA THR A 93 2.45 15.61 2.65
C THR A 93 1.67 16.72 3.35
N GLY A 94 2.37 17.54 4.14
CA GLY A 94 1.76 18.63 4.89
C GLY A 94 1.15 18.19 6.21
N ASN A 95 0.05 18.82 6.60
CA ASN A 95 -0.58 18.63 7.89
C ASN A 95 -1.58 17.48 7.84
N ARG A 96 -1.57 16.61 8.86
CA ARG A 96 -2.59 15.57 9.00
C ARG A 96 -3.96 16.19 9.25
N LEU A 97 -4.97 15.68 8.56
CA LEU A 97 -6.36 16.00 8.82
C LEU A 97 -6.96 14.99 9.81
N ALA A 98 -7.88 15.46 10.66
CA ALA A 98 -8.65 14.60 11.54
C ALA A 98 -9.58 13.70 10.70
N VAL A 99 -9.68 12.43 11.12
CA VAL A 99 -10.55 11.44 10.49
C VAL A 99 -11.41 10.84 11.59
N GLU A 100 -12.72 10.98 11.45
CA GLU A 100 -13.72 10.41 12.36
C GLU A 100 -14.37 9.22 11.66
N PRO A 101 -14.07 7.97 12.06
CA PRO A 101 -14.75 6.81 11.50
C PRO A 101 -16.20 6.77 12.00
N ALA A 102 -17.12 6.34 11.14
CA ALA A 102 -18.53 6.18 11.50
C ALA A 102 -18.78 4.96 12.41
N ALA A 103 -17.88 3.98 12.41
CA ALA A 103 -17.93 2.78 13.23
C ALA A 103 -16.56 2.51 13.86
N GLU A 104 -16.55 1.97 15.08
CA GLU A 104 -15.32 1.56 15.75
C GLU A 104 -14.79 0.26 15.09
N GLU A 105 -13.53 0.31 14.62
CA GLU A 105 -12.66 -0.86 14.38
C GLU A 105 -12.92 -1.78 13.17
N ALA A 106 -13.45 -1.28 12.05
CA ALA A 106 -13.46 -2.06 10.80
C ALA A 106 -12.82 -1.29 9.63
N PRO A 107 -12.12 -1.98 8.70
CA PRO A 107 -11.74 -1.38 7.43
C PRO A 107 -13.00 -0.86 6.71
N PRO A 108 -12.84 0.17 5.85
CA PRO A 108 -11.59 0.69 5.33
C PRO A 108 -10.85 1.61 6.32
N HIS A 109 -9.52 1.62 6.23
CA HIS A 109 -8.68 2.59 6.91
C HIS A 109 -8.30 3.71 5.94
N LEU A 110 -8.05 4.90 6.48
CA LEU A 110 -7.65 6.05 5.67
C LEU A 110 -6.72 7.01 6.40
N ILE A 111 -5.88 7.68 5.63
CA ILE A 111 -5.03 8.80 6.08
C ILE A 111 -5.33 9.98 5.16
N ALA A 112 -5.61 11.14 5.77
CA ALA A 112 -5.85 12.38 5.05
C ALA A 112 -4.83 13.44 5.47
N THR A 113 -4.35 14.21 4.49
CA THR A 113 -3.39 15.30 4.68
C THR A 113 -3.78 16.53 3.86
N LEU A 114 -3.46 17.72 4.37
CA LEU A 114 -3.58 18.99 3.67
C LEU A 114 -2.18 19.54 3.45
N GLU A 115 -1.84 19.85 2.20
CA GLU A 115 -0.62 20.53 1.79
C GLU A 115 -0.95 21.99 1.42
N PRO A 116 -0.79 22.96 2.34
CA PRO A 116 -1.23 24.34 2.10
C PRO A 116 -0.47 25.03 0.96
N SER A 117 0.80 24.67 0.75
CA SER A 117 1.64 25.25 -0.30
C SER A 117 1.17 24.89 -1.72
N ARG A 118 0.36 23.84 -1.87
CA ARG A 118 -0.18 23.37 -3.16
C ARG A 118 -1.70 23.41 -3.22
N ASP A 119 -2.34 23.92 -2.17
CA ASP A 119 -3.80 23.89 -2.00
C ASP A 119 -4.38 22.52 -2.36
N ARG A 120 -3.90 21.49 -1.65
CA ARG A 120 -4.17 20.08 -1.99
C ARG A 120 -4.48 19.25 -0.76
N ILE A 121 -5.58 18.52 -0.83
CA ILE A 121 -5.90 17.43 0.11
C ILE A 121 -5.49 16.11 -0.54
N ASN A 122 -4.69 15.30 0.16
CA ASN A 122 -4.38 13.93 -0.25
C ASN A 122 -5.06 12.96 0.72
N ILE A 123 -5.81 12.00 0.19
CA ILE A 123 -6.45 10.94 0.94
C ILE A 123 -5.93 9.62 0.40
N LEU A 124 -5.34 8.80 1.26
CA LEU A 124 -5.04 7.40 0.98
C LEU A 124 -6.06 6.55 1.73
N ILE A 125 -6.78 5.69 1.04
CA ILE A 125 -7.79 4.80 1.59
C ILE A 125 -7.56 3.36 1.11
N TRP A 126 -7.73 2.40 2.00
CA TRP A 126 -7.59 0.99 1.65
C TRP A 126 -8.52 0.08 2.44
N ASN A 127 -8.78 -1.10 1.87
CA ASN A 127 -9.64 -2.12 2.48
C ASN A 127 -8.82 -3.39 2.77
N PHE A 128 -8.29 -3.49 4.00
CA PHE A 128 -7.56 -4.68 4.45
C PHE A 128 -8.53 -5.79 4.89
N ALA A 129 -9.19 -6.42 3.92
CA ALA A 129 -10.24 -7.41 4.14
C ALA A 129 -9.67 -8.82 4.41
N LEU A 130 -9.58 -9.21 5.68
CA LEU A 130 -9.17 -10.56 6.10
C LEU A 130 -10.28 -11.62 5.94
N GLU A 131 -11.55 -11.19 5.95
CA GLU A 131 -12.73 -12.05 5.91
C GLU A 131 -13.73 -11.60 4.83
N ALA A 132 -14.71 -12.46 4.51
CA ALA A 132 -15.80 -12.13 3.59
C ALA A 132 -16.99 -11.47 4.33
N PRO A 133 -17.76 -10.56 3.69
CA PRO A 133 -17.60 -10.07 2.33
C PRO A 133 -16.40 -9.12 2.19
N SER A 134 -15.66 -9.25 1.09
CA SER A 134 -14.35 -8.63 0.97
C SER A 134 -14.35 -7.25 0.32
N GLY A 135 -15.50 -6.76 -0.15
CA GLY A 135 -15.67 -5.43 -0.73
C GLY A 135 -16.52 -4.52 0.16
N VAL A 136 -16.22 -3.22 0.14
CA VAL A 136 -16.91 -2.21 0.95
C VAL A 136 -17.27 -0.98 0.12
N ASP A 137 -18.48 -0.46 0.34
CA ASP A 137 -18.91 0.86 -0.15
C ASP A 137 -18.62 1.90 0.93
N VAL A 138 -17.83 2.91 0.58
CA VAL A 138 -17.38 3.95 1.50
C VAL A 138 -18.00 5.27 1.13
N LEU A 139 -18.62 5.93 2.11
CA LEU A 139 -19.06 7.31 2.00
C LEU A 139 -18.10 8.19 2.81
N LEU A 140 -17.33 9.03 2.12
CA LEU A 140 -16.51 10.06 2.73
C LEU A 140 -17.30 11.36 2.79
N GLN A 141 -17.38 11.97 3.98
CA GLN A 141 -17.98 13.29 4.17
C GLN A 141 -16.88 14.31 4.46
N LEU A 142 -16.66 15.24 3.54
CA LEU A 142 -15.67 16.30 3.69
C LEU A 142 -16.30 17.50 4.39
N ARG A 143 -15.85 17.80 5.60
CA ARG A 143 -16.34 18.95 6.39
C ARG A 143 -15.41 20.15 6.24
N GLY A 144 -15.97 21.36 6.36
CA GLY A 144 -15.20 22.61 6.35
C GLY A 144 -14.72 23.07 4.97
N LEU A 145 -15.32 22.58 3.88
CA LEU A 145 -15.05 23.09 2.54
C LEU A 145 -15.65 24.50 2.38
N SER A 146 -14.83 25.49 2.06
CA SER A 146 -15.26 26.86 1.71
C SER A 146 -15.53 27.04 0.22
N ASP A 147 -14.81 26.29 -0.61
CA ASP A 147 -14.76 26.44 -2.05
C ASP A 147 -15.10 25.14 -2.77
N ARG A 148 -15.18 25.19 -4.10
CA ARG A 148 -15.31 24.02 -4.96
C ARG A 148 -13.93 23.41 -5.23
N TRP A 149 -13.81 22.10 -4.99
CA TRP A 149 -12.58 21.34 -5.15
C TRP A 149 -12.70 20.32 -6.28
N ARG A 150 -11.64 20.22 -7.09
CA ARG A 150 -11.53 19.17 -8.11
C ARG A 150 -11.05 17.88 -7.47
N LEU A 151 -11.72 16.78 -7.79
CA LEU A 151 -11.44 15.47 -7.23
C LEU A 151 -10.92 14.50 -8.28
N TRP A 152 -9.88 13.77 -7.93
CA TRP A 152 -9.37 12.65 -8.72
C TRP A 152 -9.12 11.45 -7.82
N LYS A 153 -9.56 10.27 -8.26
CA LYS A 153 -9.20 8.99 -7.63
C LYS A 153 -8.01 8.41 -8.37
N THR A 154 -7.01 7.92 -7.63
CA THR A 154 -5.89 7.17 -8.19
C THR A 154 -5.88 5.77 -7.63
N GLN A 155 -6.30 4.78 -8.42
CA GLN A 155 -6.35 3.40 -7.94
C GLN A 155 -5.05 2.66 -8.27
N LEU A 156 -4.53 1.90 -7.30
CA LEU A 156 -3.45 0.95 -7.54
C LEU A 156 -3.98 -0.33 -8.20
N ASP A 157 -3.62 -0.53 -9.46
CA ASP A 157 -3.82 -1.79 -10.19
C ASP A 157 -2.65 -2.74 -9.93
N ALA A 158 -2.76 -3.57 -8.90
CA ALA A 158 -1.75 -4.60 -8.61
C ALA A 158 -1.75 -5.76 -9.64
N SER A 159 -2.83 -5.90 -10.41
CA SER A 159 -3.05 -7.02 -11.34
C SER A 159 -2.54 -6.79 -12.76
N THR A 160 -2.30 -5.53 -13.17
CA THR A 160 -1.75 -5.25 -14.50
C THR A 160 -0.38 -5.91 -14.68
N ALA A 161 -0.10 -6.39 -15.90
CA ALA A 161 1.21 -6.91 -16.29
C ALA A 161 2.23 -5.79 -16.59
N SER A 162 1.77 -4.53 -16.68
CA SER A 162 2.65 -3.41 -16.99
C SER A 162 3.40 -2.90 -15.77
N ASN A 163 4.65 -2.49 -15.96
CA ASN A 163 5.46 -1.84 -14.92
C ASN A 163 5.42 -0.31 -15.02
N ASP A 164 4.66 0.23 -15.99
CA ASP A 164 4.50 1.67 -16.16
C ASP A 164 3.67 2.26 -15.01
N GLU A 165 4.13 3.38 -14.46
CA GLU A 165 3.45 4.04 -13.34
C GLU A 165 2.03 4.48 -13.71
N ASN A 166 1.78 4.94 -14.93
CA ASN A 166 0.44 5.39 -15.34
C ASN A 166 -0.54 4.22 -15.53
N HIS A 167 -0.03 3.04 -15.87
CA HIS A 167 -0.85 1.82 -15.91
C HIS A 167 -1.15 1.28 -14.51
N ARG A 168 -0.21 1.43 -13.57
CA ARG A 168 -0.31 0.96 -12.18
C ARG A 168 -1.12 1.90 -11.29
N LEU A 169 -1.01 3.20 -11.52
CA LEU A 169 -1.66 4.26 -10.74
C LEU A 169 -2.63 5.03 -11.64
N ARG A 170 -3.74 4.36 -11.99
CA ARG A 170 -4.71 4.93 -12.93
C ARG A 170 -5.49 6.04 -12.25
N ARG A 171 -5.50 7.20 -12.89
CA ARG A 171 -6.22 8.37 -12.41
C ARG A 171 -7.54 8.52 -13.16
N GLU A 172 -8.62 8.65 -12.41
CA GLU A 172 -9.92 9.01 -12.94
C GLU A 172 -10.42 10.32 -12.29
N SER A 173 -11.17 11.11 -13.06
CA SER A 173 -11.84 12.29 -12.53
C SER A 173 -13.13 11.86 -11.86
N LEU A 174 -13.37 12.35 -10.65
CA LEU A 174 -14.65 12.22 -9.97
C LEU A 174 -15.40 13.55 -10.03
N PRO A 175 -16.70 13.57 -9.71
CA PRO A 175 -17.42 14.82 -9.51
C PRO A 175 -16.71 15.71 -8.49
N ASP A 176 -16.71 17.01 -8.75
CA ASP A 176 -16.16 18.01 -7.82
C ASP A 176 -16.94 18.02 -6.51
N VAL A 177 -16.25 18.39 -5.42
CA VAL A 177 -16.86 18.51 -4.08
C VAL A 177 -16.91 19.97 -3.64
N SER A 178 -17.91 20.30 -2.84
CA SER A 178 -18.11 21.65 -2.29
C SER A 178 -18.85 21.55 -0.95
N SER A 179 -19.15 22.69 -0.32
CA SER A 179 -20.04 22.73 0.84
C SER A 179 -21.45 22.21 0.56
N GLU A 180 -21.92 22.30 -0.69
CA GLU A 180 -23.26 21.83 -1.11
C GLU A 180 -23.26 20.34 -1.47
N THR A 181 -22.13 19.82 -1.96
CA THR A 181 -21.93 18.41 -2.30
C THR A 181 -20.64 17.88 -1.68
N PRO A 182 -20.60 17.68 -0.34
CA PRO A 182 -19.39 17.31 0.39
C PRO A 182 -19.10 15.81 0.39
N GLU A 183 -19.89 15.01 -0.33
CA GLU A 183 -19.86 13.56 -0.27
C GLU A 183 -19.06 12.96 -1.43
N VAL A 184 -18.20 12.00 -1.10
CA VAL A 184 -17.49 11.17 -2.07
C VAL A 184 -17.80 9.72 -1.80
N ARG A 185 -18.27 9.01 -2.83
CA ARG A 185 -18.49 7.56 -2.78
C ARG A 185 -17.30 6.84 -3.39
N VAL A 186 -16.75 5.89 -2.66
CA VAL A 186 -15.64 5.05 -3.11
C VAL A 186 -16.02 3.60 -2.88
N GLN A 187 -15.93 2.78 -3.92
CA GLN A 187 -16.02 1.33 -3.78
C GLN A 187 -14.60 0.78 -3.69
N LEU A 188 -14.37 -0.11 -2.73
CA LEU A 188 -13.09 -0.78 -2.54
C LEU A 188 -13.30 -2.28 -2.55
N GLY A 189 -12.62 -2.98 -3.47
CA GLY A 189 -12.51 -4.43 -3.40
C GLY A 189 -11.62 -4.91 -2.26
N ALA A 190 -11.46 -6.23 -2.16
CA ALA A 190 -10.53 -6.85 -1.23
C ALA A 190 -9.11 -6.34 -1.48
N TYR A 191 -8.42 -5.90 -0.43
CA TYR A 191 -7.04 -5.42 -0.48
C TYR A 191 -6.82 -4.26 -1.45
N GLU A 192 -7.88 -3.52 -1.80
CA GLU A 192 -7.76 -2.37 -2.68
C GLU A 192 -7.12 -1.17 -1.95
N VAL A 193 -6.27 -0.44 -2.66
CA VAL A 193 -5.62 0.79 -2.21
C VAL A 193 -5.88 1.89 -3.24
N SER A 194 -6.31 3.06 -2.80
CA SER A 194 -6.60 4.23 -3.65
C SER A 194 -6.26 5.56 -2.97
#